data_AF-X1U103-F1
#
_entry.id   AF-X1U103-F1
#
_cell.length_a   1.000
_cell.length_b   1.000
_cell.length_c   1.000
_cell.angle_alpha   90.00
_cell.angle_beta   90.00
_cell.angle_gamma   90.00
#
_symmetry.space_group_name_H-M   'P 1'
#
loop_
_entity.id
_entity.type
_entity.pdbx_description
1 polymer ?
#
loop_
_entity_poly.entity_id
_entity_poly.type
_entity_poly.pdbx_seq_one_letter_code
_entity_poly.pdbx_strand_id
1 'polypeptide(L)' 'MTFDLTRRLAAEALGTFFLVMAVIGSGIMAQKLAGGNEALALLCNMFSTGAVLFVIITIFLPVSGA' A
#
# COMPACT_ATOMS: atom_id res chain seq x y z
N MET A 1 -8.75 20.79 11.92
CA MET A 1 -8.99 19.86 13.04
C MET A 1 -7.65 19.26 13.44
N THR A 2 -7.18 19.53 14.66
CA THR A 2 -5.96 18.91 15.18
C THR A 2 -6.34 17.55 15.75
N PHE A 3 -5.89 16.47 15.14
CA PHE A 3 -6.16 15.12 15.64
C PHE A 3 -5.24 14.78 16.80
N ASP A 4 -5.79 14.07 17.80
CA ASP A 4 -5.04 13.59 18.95
C ASP A 4 -3.87 12.71 18.51
N LEU A 5 -2.73 12.80 19.20
CA LEU A 5 -1.50 12.08 18.84
C LEU A 5 -1.73 10.58 18.70
N THR A 6 -2.58 10.01 19.56
CA THR A 6 -2.95 8.59 19.55
C THR A 6 -3.62 8.20 18.24
N ARG A 7 -4.51 9.06 17.72
CA ARG A 7 -5.27 8.82 16.50
C ARG A 7 -4.40 8.94 15.25
N ARG A 8 -3.40 9.83 15.32
CA ARG A 8 -2.38 10.02 14.31
C ARG A 8 -1.47 8.78 14.19
N LEU A 9 -0.97 8.28 15.32
CA LEU A 9 -0.19 7.04 15.39
C LEU A 9 -0.98 5.81 14.91
N ALA A 10 -2.26 5.71 15.27
CA ALA A 10 -3.11 4.62 14.79
C ALA A 10 -3.32 4.69 13.26
N ALA A 11 -3.49 5.89 12.70
CA ALA A 11 -3.59 6.08 11.25
C ALA A 11 -2.30 5.67 10.52
N GLU A 12 -1.12 6.06 11.03
CA GLU A 12 0.19 5.66 10.50
C GLU A 12 0.41 4.15 10.55
N ALA A 13 0.08 3.52 11.68
CA ALA A 13 0.22 2.08 11.87
C ALA A 13 -0.70 1.31 10.91
N LEU A 14 -1.95 1.75 10.77
CA LEU A 14 -2.89 1.14 9.83
C LEU A 14 -2.46 1.35 8.37
N GLY A 15 -2.04 2.56 8.00
CA GLY A 15 -1.51 2.86 6.68
C GLY A 15 -0.33 1.95 6.32
N THR A 16 0.66 1.85 7.21
CA THR A 16 1.83 0.99 7.02
C THR A 16 1.43 -0.49 6.92
N PHE A 17 0.51 -0.95 7.78
CA PHE A 17 0.02 -2.33 7.75
C PHE A 17 -0.62 -2.67 6.40
N PHE A 18 -1.52 -1.81 5.90
CA PHE A 18 -2.17 -2.01 4.60
C PHE A 18 -1.18 -1.92 3.44
N LEU A 19 -0.21 -1.00 3.51
CA LEU A 19 0.83 -0.86 2.49
C LEU A 19 1.65 -2.15 2.36
N VAL A 20 2.14 -2.67 3.49
CA VAL A 20 2.95 -3.90 3.51
C VAL A 20 2.12 -5.10 3.05
N MET A 21 0.90 -5.26 3.55
CA MET A 21 -0.02 -6.33 3.13
C MET A 21 -0.27 -6.31 1.62
N ALA A 22 -0.60 -5.15 1.05
CA ALA A 22 -0.93 -5.03 -0.35
C ALA A 22 0.28 -5.27 -1.25
N VAL A 23 1.43 -4.66 -0.95
CA VAL A 23 2.65 -4.78 -1.76
C VAL A 23 3.19 -6.20 -1.77
N ILE A 24 3.33 -6.81 -0.59
CA ILE A 24 3.85 -8.19 -0.49
C ILE A 24 2.86 -9.18 -1.08
N GLY A 25 1.56 -9.03 -0.78
CA GLY A 25 0.50 -9.88 -1.31
C GLY A 25 0.43 -9.82 -2.84
N SER A 26 0.48 -8.63 -3.42
CA SER A 26 0.45 -8.47 -4.89
C SER A 26 1.71 -9.00 -5.56
N GLY A 27 2.89 -8.85 -4.95
CA GLY A 27 4.14 -9.37 -5.50
C GLY A 27 4.13 -10.90 -5.59
N ILE A 28 3.71 -11.58 -4.53
CA ILE A 28 3.58 -13.04 -4.51
C ILE A 28 2.54 -13.50 -5.54
N MET A 29 1.39 -12.84 -5.60
CA MET A 29 0.34 -13.19 -6.57
C MET A 29 0.80 -12.97 -8.01
N ALA A 30 1.48 -11.86 -8.30
CA ALA A 30 1.99 -11.53 -9.63
C ALA A 30 2.99 -12.58 -10.12
N GLN A 31 3.89 -13.05 -9.25
CA GLN A 31 4.83 -14.12 -9.57
C GLN A 31 4.12 -15.45 -9.88
N LYS A 32 3.07 -15.79 -9.12
CA LYS A 32 2.28 -17.01 -9.36
C LYS A 32 1.46 -16.94 -10.65
N LEU A 33 0.95 -15.77 -11.01
CA LEU A 33 0.07 -15.58 -12.17
C LEU A 33 0.82 -15.35 -13.48
N ALA A 34 2.04 -14.81 -13.42
CA ALA A 34 2.80 -14.44 -14.63
C ALA A 34 3.38 -15.64 -15.39
N GLY A 35 3.24 -16.87 -14.90
CA GLY A 35 3.56 -18.09 -15.67
C GLY A 35 5.02 -18.18 -16.13
N GLY A 36 5.96 -17.60 -15.37
CA GLY A 36 7.38 -17.51 -15.73
C GLY A 36 7.81 -16.23 -16.45
N ASN A 37 6.89 -15.31 -16.75
CA ASN A 37 7.21 -14.00 -17.32
C ASN A 37 7.50 -12.95 -16.22
N GLU A 38 8.76 -12.81 -15.84
CA GLU A 38 9.19 -11.88 -14.77
C GLU A 38 8.88 -10.41 -15.08
N ALA A 39 8.98 -9.99 -16.35
CA ALA A 39 8.68 -8.61 -16.74
C ALA A 39 7.22 -8.24 -16.47
N LEU A 40 6.29 -9.17 -16.75
CA LEU A 40 4.87 -8.98 -16.46
C LEU A 40 4.62 -8.94 -14.95
N ALA A 41 5.27 -9.82 -14.18
CA ALA A 41 5.11 -9.82 -12.73
C ALA A 41 5.61 -8.52 -12.08
N LEU A 42 6.75 -7.98 -12.54
CA LEU A 42 7.30 -6.70 -12.08
C LEU A 42 6.38 -5.53 -12.43
N LEU A 43 5.83 -5.51 -13.66
CA LEU A 43 4.88 -4.48 -14.09
C LEU A 43 3.62 -4.48 -13.20
N CYS A 44 3.04 -5.67 -12.96
CA CYS A 44 1.87 -5.80 -12.10
C CYS A 44 2.16 -5.35 -10.66
N ASN A 45 3.31 -5.72 -10.11
CA ASN A 45 3.69 -5.33 -8.76
C ASN A 45 3.92 -3.82 -8.61
N MET A 46 4.57 -3.20 -9.61
CA MET A 46 4.78 -1.76 -9.66
C MET A 46 3.44 -1.00 -9.68
N PHE A 47 2.50 -1.46 -10.51
CA PHE A 47 1.18 -0.84 -10.60
C PHE A 47 0.38 -0.97 -9.29
N SER A 48 0.41 -2.15 -8.67
CA SER A 48 -0.21 -2.40 -7.36
C SER A 48 0.35 -1.47 -6.27
N THR A 49 1.67 -1.30 -6.23
CA THR A 49 2.34 -0.42 -5.26
C THR A 49 1.92 1.04 -5.45
N GLY A 50 1.87 1.53 -6.69
CA GLY A 50 1.39 2.88 -6.99
C GLY A 50 -0.07 3.09 -6.60
N ALA A 51 -0.93 2.10 -6.88
CA ALA A 51 -2.35 2.15 -6.56
C ALA A 51 -2.60 2.18 -5.05
N VAL A 52 -1.91 1.33 -4.26
CA VAL A 52 -2.12 1.31 -2.80
C VAL A 52 -1.62 2.59 -2.14
N LEU A 53 -0.48 3.13 -2.58
CA LEU A 53 0.02 4.42 -2.10
C LEU A 53 -0.98 5.54 -2.35
N PHE A 54 -1.55 5.60 -3.55
CA PHE A 54 -2.58 6.60 -3.88
C PHE A 54 -3.79 6.50 -2.94
N VAL A 55 -4.27 5.28 -2.67
CA VAL A 55 -5.41 5.04 -1.78
C VAL A 55 -5.09 5.44 -0.34
N ILE A 56 -3.95 4.99 0.20
CA ILE A 56 -3.53 5.28 1.58
C ILE A 56 -3.33 6.77 1.78
N ILE A 57 -2.63 7.44 0.88
CA ILE A 57 -2.44 8.89 0.94
C ILE A 57 -3.81 9.57 0.91
N THR A 58 -4.67 9.26 -0.06
CA THR A 58 -5.99 9.91 -0.16
C THR A 58 -6.83 9.77 1.11
N ILE A 59 -6.77 8.62 1.79
CA ILE A 59 -7.53 8.35 3.02
C ILE A 59 -6.89 9.00 4.26
N PHE A 60 -5.57 8.91 4.42
CA PHE A 60 -4.88 9.29 5.66
C PHE A 60 -4.23 10.68 5.62
N LEU A 61 -4.10 11.32 4.47
CA LEU A 61 -3.59 12.70 4.30
C LEU A 61 -4.26 13.73 5.24
N PRO A 62 -5.60 13.77 5.39
CA PRO A 62 -6.21 14.72 6.33
C PRO A 62 -5.98 14.35 7.79
N VAL A 63 -5.72 13.07 8.11
CA VAL A 63 -5.65 12.57 9.50
C VAL A 63 -4.24 12.60 10.06
N SER A 64 -3.28 11.95 9.40
CA SER A 64 -1.89 11.89 9.86
C SER A 64 -0.94 12.71 9.01
N GLY A 65 -1.28 12.93 7.75
CA GLY A 65 -0.36 13.42 6.72
C GLY A 65 0.12 12.30 5.79
N ALA A 66 -0.13 11.03 6.19
CA ALA A 66 0.43 9.81 5.61
C ALA A 66 1.97 9.74 5.65
#